data_AF-A0A7D4UBN4-F1
#
_entry.id   AF-A0A7D4UBN4-F1
#
_cell.length_a   1.000
_cell.length_b   1.000
_cell.length_c   1.000
_cell.angle_alpha   90.00
_cell.angle_beta   90.00
_cell.angle_gamma   90.00
#
_symmetry.space_group_name_H-M   'P 1'
#
loop_
_entity.id
_entity.type
_entity.pdbx_description
1 polymer ?
#
loop_
_entity_poly.entity_id
_entity_poly.type
_entity_poly.pdbx_seq_one_letter_code
_entity_poly.pdbx_strand_id
1 'polypeptide(L)'
;MNRQEGFGLIEVIVSMLILAIIAVALLPALWQGIMLSSQQSSTATATRHLNALVEEARDLHSCAGLASVASSRAVTDGKGSTLTSTGTVGTCASATTVSLDLQVADSSGDVLATTKALIYIP
;
A
#
# COMPACT_ATOMS: atom_id res chain seq x y z
N MET A 1 -18.39 62.38 -9.48
CA MET A 1 -19.31 61.28 -9.83
C MET A 1 -18.80 60.02 -9.15
N ASN A 2 -19.22 59.77 -7.90
CA ASN A 2 -18.81 58.59 -7.15
C ASN A 2 -20.06 57.71 -6.94
N ARG A 3 -20.29 56.72 -7.80
CA ARG A 3 -21.22 55.61 -7.51
C ARG A 3 -20.50 54.68 -6.53
N GLN A 4 -20.75 54.88 -5.24
CA GLN A 4 -20.57 53.81 -4.27
C GLN A 4 -21.83 52.96 -4.32
N GLU A 5 -21.92 52.09 -5.32
CA GLU A 5 -22.83 50.94 -5.23
C GLU A 5 -22.13 49.93 -4.33
N GLY A 6 -22.29 50.14 -3.02
CA GLY A 6 -21.71 49.29 -2.00
C GLY A 6 -22.26 47.87 -2.10
N PHE A 7 -21.36 46.90 -2.09
CA PHE A 7 -21.64 45.51 -1.75
C PHE A 7 -22.65 45.46 -0.60
N GLY A 8 -23.87 44.97 -0.89
CA GLY A 8 -24.91 44.86 0.12
C GLY A 8 -24.59 43.74 1.10
N LEU A 9 -25.04 43.86 2.35
CA LEU A 9 -24.93 42.79 3.37
C LEU A 9 -25.47 41.45 2.84
N ILE A 10 -26.51 41.50 1.99
CA ILE A 10 -27.08 40.34 1.30
C ILE A 10 -26.08 39.62 0.39
N GLU A 11 -25.22 40.35 -0.33
CA GLU A 11 -24.26 39.78 -1.26
C GLU A 11 -23.15 39.02 -0.53
N VAL A 12 -22.76 39.52 0.65
CA VAL A 12 -21.82 38.82 1.54
C VAL A 12 -22.43 37.51 2.04
N ILE A 13 -23.70 37.53 2.45
CA ILE A 13 -24.42 36.33 2.90
C ILE A 13 -24.51 35.31 1.75
N VAL A 14 -24.88 35.77 0.55
CA VAL A 14 -24.97 34.89 -0.63
C VAL A 14 -23.61 34.31 -1.00
N SER A 15 -22.54 35.11 -0.94
CA SER A 15 -21.17 34.65 -1.22
C SER A 15 -20.71 33.58 -0.22
N MET A 16 -20.99 33.78 1.08
CA MET A 16 -20.71 32.78 2.12
C MET A 16 -21.55 31.51 1.94
N LEU A 17 -22.82 31.64 1.53
CA LEU A 17 -23.68 30.51 1.23
C LEU A 17 -23.16 29.70 0.04
N ILE A 18 -22.76 30.37 -1.06
CA ILE A 18 -22.18 29.72 -2.23
C ILE A 18 -20.87 29.02 -1.86
N LEU A 19 -20.00 29.67 -1.08
CA LEU A 19 -18.76 29.06 -0.60
C LEU A 19 -19.02 27.80 0.23
N ALA A 20 -20.01 27.84 1.13
CA ALA A 20 -20.39 26.68 1.94
C ALA A 20 -20.91 25.52 1.08
N ILE A 21 -21.75 25.81 0.08
CA ILE A 21 -22.27 24.79 -0.85
C ILE A 21 -21.12 24.16 -1.64
N ILE A 22 -20.18 24.96 -2.16
CA ILE A 22 -19.00 24.46 -2.88
C ILE A 22 -18.14 23.60 -1.95
N ALA A 23 -17.88 24.04 -0.72
CA ALA A 23 -17.08 23.29 0.24
C ALA A 23 -17.69 21.90 0.52
N VAL A 24 -19.01 21.83 0.74
CA VAL A 24 -19.72 20.56 0.95
C VAL A 24 -19.71 19.68 -0.31
N ALA A 25 -19.85 20.29 -1.49
CA ALA A 25 -19.81 19.58 -2.77
C ALA A 25 -18.46 18.90 -3.06
N LEU A 26 -17.35 19.41 -2.50
CA LEU A 26 -16.02 18.83 -2.69
C LEU A 26 -15.68 17.69 -1.70
N LEU A 27 -16.44 17.51 -0.62
CA LEU A 27 -16.18 16.48 0.40
C LEU A 27 -16.11 15.06 -0.17
N PRO A 28 -17.01 14.61 -1.07
CA PRO A 28 -16.95 13.25 -1.61
C PRO A 28 -15.67 12.99 -2.41
N ALA A 29 -15.21 13.97 -3.18
CA ALA A 29 -13.99 13.87 -3.96
C ALA A 29 -12.75 13.79 -3.05
N LEU A 30 -12.71 14.59 -1.98
CA LEU A 30 -11.65 14.53 -0.98
C LEU A 30 -11.59 13.16 -0.30
N TRP A 31 -12.74 12.60 0.08
CA TRP A 31 -12.82 11.28 0.70
C TRP A 31 -12.28 10.18 -0.23
N GLN A 32 -12.69 10.20 -1.49
CA GLN A 32 -12.20 9.25 -2.49
C GLN A 32 -10.68 9.38 -2.71
N GLY A 33 -10.16 10.60 -2.74
CA GLY A 33 -8.72 10.86 -2.85
C GLY A 33 -7.94 10.25 -1.68
N ILE A 34 -8.39 10.48 -0.44
CA ILE A 34 -7.75 9.93 0.76
C ILE A 34 -7.78 8.40 0.74
N MET A 35 -8.91 7.78 0.40
CA MET A 35 -9.04 6.32 0.33
C MET A 35 -8.11 5.70 -0.71
N LEU A 36 -7.96 6.35 -1.87
CA LEU A 36 -7.06 5.87 -2.91
C LEU A 36 -5.58 5.99 -2.48
N SER A 37 -5.15 7.14 -1.97
CA SER A 37 -3.79 7.34 -1.46
C SER A 37 -3.46 6.34 -0.35
N SER A 38 -4.44 6.11 0.52
CA SER A 38 -4.41 5.10 1.56
C SER A 38 -4.14 3.71 0.95
N GLN A 39 -4.96 3.21 0.03
CA GLN A 39 -4.75 1.89 -0.60
C GLN A 39 -3.37 1.75 -1.25
N GLN A 40 -2.93 2.78 -2.00
CA GLN A 40 -1.61 2.79 -2.63
C GLN A 40 -0.47 2.71 -1.61
N SER A 41 -0.63 3.31 -0.44
CA SER A 41 0.35 3.22 0.65
C SER A 41 0.49 1.79 1.20
N SER A 42 -0.63 1.06 1.34
CA SER A 42 -0.62 -0.34 1.76
C SER A 42 0.07 -1.23 0.72
N THR A 43 -0.23 -1.04 -0.57
CA THR A 43 0.43 -1.75 -1.67
C THR A 43 1.93 -1.48 -1.69
N ALA A 44 2.34 -0.21 -1.55
CA ALA A 44 3.76 0.14 -1.49
C ALA A 44 4.48 -0.49 -0.29
N THR A 45 3.81 -0.58 0.87
CA THR A 45 4.34 -1.27 2.05
C THR A 45 4.52 -2.76 1.76
N ALA A 46 3.51 -3.40 1.17
CA ALA A 46 3.57 -4.81 0.78
C ALA A 46 4.74 -5.09 -0.19
N THR A 47 4.94 -4.24 -1.21
CA THR A 47 6.06 -4.38 -2.15
C THR A 47 7.42 -4.22 -1.47
N ARG A 48 7.58 -3.22 -0.58
CA ARG A 48 8.84 -3.01 0.16
C ARG A 48 9.14 -4.20 1.07
N HIS A 49 8.12 -4.73 1.75
CA HIS A 49 8.24 -5.91 2.59
C HIS A 49 8.67 -7.14 1.79
N LEU A 50 8.02 -7.39 0.64
CA LEU A 50 8.40 -8.50 -0.24
C LEU A 50 9.84 -8.38 -0.76
N ASN A 51 10.27 -7.18 -1.14
CA ASN A 51 11.66 -6.97 -1.56
C ASN A 51 12.64 -7.25 -0.41
N ALA A 52 12.33 -6.84 0.82
CA ALA A 52 13.16 -7.15 1.97
C ALA A 52 13.27 -8.67 2.22
N LEU A 53 12.18 -9.41 2.06
CA LEU A 53 12.19 -10.88 2.17
C LEU A 53 13.02 -11.54 1.06
N VAL A 54 12.95 -11.02 -0.17
CA VAL A 54 13.78 -11.53 -1.26
C VAL A 54 15.26 -11.31 -0.98
N GLU A 55 15.65 -10.14 -0.48
CA GLU A 55 17.05 -9.88 -0.10
C GLU A 55 17.49 -10.76 1.08
N GLU A 56 16.63 -10.97 2.09
CA GLU A 56 16.90 -11.91 3.18
C GLU A 56 17.10 -13.34 2.66
N ALA A 57 16.29 -13.79 1.70
CA ALA A 57 16.46 -15.11 1.08
C ALA A 57 17.78 -15.22 0.31
N ARG A 58 18.21 -14.13 -0.35
CA ARG A 58 19.51 -14.05 -1.03
C ARG A 58 20.66 -14.18 -0.04
N ASP A 59 20.57 -13.60 1.15
CA ASP A 59 21.64 -13.67 2.15
C ASP A 59 21.80 -15.06 2.79
N LEU A 60 20.71 -15.82 2.95
CA LEU A 60 20.72 -17.11 3.68
C LEU A 60 21.34 -18.28 2.91
N HIS A 61 21.32 -18.26 1.57
CA HIS A 61 21.92 -19.28 0.68
C HIS A 61 21.66 -20.75 1.07
N SER A 62 20.50 -21.07 1.67
CA SER A 62 20.20 -22.41 2.18
C SER A 62 18.72 -22.74 2.10
N CYS A 63 18.40 -24.01 1.90
CA CYS A 63 17.01 -24.48 1.79
C CYS A 63 16.18 -24.20 3.05
N ALA A 64 16.78 -24.41 4.23
CA ALA A 64 16.14 -24.09 5.50
C ALA A 64 15.90 -22.57 5.63
N GLY A 65 16.86 -21.76 5.18
CA GLY A 65 16.72 -20.31 5.13
C GLY A 65 15.57 -19.86 4.23
N LEU A 66 15.49 -20.38 3.00
CA LEU A 66 14.38 -20.07 2.08
C LEU A 66 13.03 -20.49 2.66
N ALA A 67 12.94 -21.67 3.30
CA ALA A 67 11.72 -22.10 3.97
C ALA A 67 11.31 -21.17 5.12
N SER A 68 12.29 -20.62 5.85
CA SER A 68 12.03 -19.63 6.90
C SER A 68 11.55 -18.28 6.36
N VAL A 69 12.00 -17.88 5.16
CA VAL A 69 11.53 -16.66 4.48
C VAL A 69 10.12 -16.84 3.93
N ALA A 70 9.82 -18.03 3.38
CA ALA A 70 8.50 -18.37 2.86
C ALA A 70 7.43 -18.57 3.96
N SER A 71 7.84 -18.67 5.23
CA SER A 71 6.92 -18.77 6.35
C SER A 71 6.01 -17.55 6.50
N SER A 72 4.87 -17.73 7.16
CA SER A 72 3.93 -16.62 7.35
C SER A 72 4.52 -15.55 8.28
N ARG A 73 4.51 -14.30 7.85
CA ARG A 73 4.97 -13.15 8.65
C ARG A 73 3.96 -12.02 8.58
N ALA A 74 3.74 -11.35 9.71
CA ALA A 74 2.87 -10.19 9.79
C ALA A 74 3.68 -8.90 9.61
N VAL A 75 3.13 -7.96 8.85
CA VAL A 75 3.66 -6.60 8.69
C VAL A 75 2.52 -5.60 8.81
N THR A 76 2.72 -4.54 9.57
CA THR A 76 1.70 -3.49 9.74
C THR A 76 1.93 -2.37 8.73
N ASP A 77 0.87 -1.95 8.05
CA ASP A 77 0.94 -0.83 7.11
C ASP A 77 0.88 0.55 7.82
N GLY A 78 1.07 1.62 7.05
CA GLY A 78 1.02 2.99 7.58
C GLY A 78 -0.32 3.43 8.17
N LYS A 79 -1.38 2.61 8.05
CA LYS A 79 -2.72 2.86 8.62
C LYS A 79 -2.99 2.01 9.85
N GLY A 80 -2.08 1.11 10.22
CA GLY A 80 -2.28 0.15 11.30
C GLY A 80 -2.97 -1.15 10.88
N SER A 81 -3.20 -1.38 9.59
CA SER A 81 -3.74 -2.67 9.11
C SER A 81 -2.65 -3.73 9.10
N THR A 82 -2.98 -4.94 9.56
CA THR A 82 -2.05 -6.08 9.51
C THR A 82 -2.14 -6.75 8.15
N LEU A 83 -1.00 -6.85 7.48
CA LEU A 83 -0.80 -7.60 6.25
C LEU A 83 -0.04 -8.89 6.58
N THR A 84 -0.33 -9.96 5.86
CA THR A 84 0.33 -11.25 6.04
C THR A 84 1.08 -11.62 4.78
N SER A 85 2.40 -11.81 4.88
CA SER A 85 3.20 -12.40 3.82
C SER A 85 3.20 -13.92 3.94
N THR A 86 3.07 -14.62 2.83
CA THR A 86 3.24 -16.08 2.72
C THR A 86 4.04 -16.40 1.48
N GLY A 87 4.62 -17.61 1.43
CA GLY A 87 5.36 -18.02 0.26
C GLY A 87 5.43 -19.53 0.05
N THR A 88 5.92 -19.90 -1.12
CA THR A 88 6.25 -21.27 -1.47
C THR A 88 7.66 -21.34 -2.03
N VAL A 89 8.41 -22.35 -1.61
CA VAL A 89 9.75 -22.63 -2.13
C VAL A 89 9.63 -23.79 -3.10
N GLY A 90 10.25 -23.67 -4.27
CA GLY A 90 10.39 -24.75 -5.23
C GLY A 90 11.24 -25.91 -4.70
N THR A 91 11.46 -26.92 -5.53
CA THR A 91 12.32 -28.06 -5.17
C THR A 91 13.72 -27.56 -4.81
N CYS A 92 14.12 -27.78 -3.57
CA CYS A 92 15.32 -27.19 -3.04
C CYS A 92 16.48 -28.18 -3.01
N ALA A 93 17.56 -27.88 -3.73
CA ALA A 93 18.77 -28.68 -3.80
C ALA A 93 20.03 -27.80 -3.80
N SER A 94 21.13 -28.29 -3.25
CA SER A 94 22.43 -27.63 -3.30
C SER A 94 22.98 -27.53 -4.72
N ALA A 95 23.82 -26.53 -4.95
CA ALA A 95 24.38 -26.17 -6.26
C ALA A 95 23.33 -25.92 -7.37
N THR A 96 22.11 -25.51 -7.02
CA THR A 96 21.02 -25.23 -7.98
C THR A 96 20.30 -23.92 -7.70
N THR A 97 19.58 -23.42 -8.70
CA THR A 97 18.72 -22.25 -8.56
C THR A 97 17.31 -22.70 -8.19
N VAL A 98 16.79 -22.16 -7.08
CA VAL A 98 15.48 -22.50 -6.52
C VAL A 98 14.53 -21.32 -6.69
N SER A 99 13.28 -21.59 -7.06
CA SER A 99 12.23 -20.58 -7.14
C SER A 99 11.66 -20.27 -5.77
N LEU A 100 11.50 -18.98 -5.46
CA LEU A 100 10.81 -18.48 -4.29
C LEU A 100 9.65 -17.61 -4.75
N ASP A 101 8.44 -18.06 -4.48
CA ASP A 101 7.21 -17.32 -4.73
C ASP A 101 6.73 -16.74 -3.41
N LEU A 102 6.54 -15.41 -3.34
CA LEU A 102 6.02 -14.73 -2.15
C LEU A 102 4.81 -13.88 -2.52
N GLN A 103 3.87 -13.78 -1.61
CA GLN A 103 2.71 -12.91 -1.72
C GLN A 103 2.41 -12.24 -0.39
N VAL A 104 1.79 -11.06 -0.44
CA VAL A 104 1.26 -10.37 0.73
C VAL A 104 -0.23 -10.17 0.52
N ALA A 105 -1.02 -10.62 1.48
CA ALA A 105 -2.46 -10.40 1.54
C ALA A 105 -2.83 -9.52 2.73
N ASP A 106 -3.95 -8.81 2.62
CA ASP A 106 -4.55 -8.10 3.74
C ASP A 106 -5.33 -9.05 4.67
N SER A 107 -5.98 -8.50 5.70
CA SER A 107 -6.83 -9.27 6.62
C SER A 107 -8.10 -9.84 5.98
N SER A 108 -8.51 -9.32 4.82
CA SER A 108 -9.67 -9.78 4.05
C SER A 108 -9.29 -10.94 3.11
N GLY A 109 -7.99 -11.17 2.91
CA GLY A 109 -7.44 -12.16 1.99
C GLY A 109 -7.13 -11.60 0.60
N ASP A 110 -7.26 -10.29 0.39
CA ASP A 110 -6.95 -9.66 -0.88
C ASP A 110 -5.44 -9.56 -1.07
N VAL A 111 -4.94 -10.14 -2.17
CA VAL A 111 -3.50 -10.11 -2.49
C VAL A 111 -3.13 -8.72 -2.99
N LEU A 112 -2.29 -8.03 -2.22
CA LEU A 112 -1.84 -6.68 -2.52
C LEU A 112 -0.59 -6.67 -3.40
N ALA A 113 0.29 -7.66 -3.22
CA ALA A 113 1.52 -7.79 -3.99
C ALA A 113 1.99 -9.25 -4.07
N THR A 114 2.62 -9.59 -5.18
CA THR A 114 3.25 -10.89 -5.43
C THR A 114 4.63 -10.66 -6.01
N THR A 115 5.60 -11.48 -5.64
CA THR A 115 6.93 -11.50 -6.24
C THR A 115 7.40 -12.93 -6.47
N LYS A 116 8.21 -13.11 -7.51
CA LYS A 116 8.89 -14.36 -7.81
C LYS A 116 10.38 -14.08 -7.93
N ALA A 117 11.18 -14.83 -7.18
CA ALA A 117 12.63 -14.73 -7.19
C ALA A 117 13.28 -16.08 -7.53
N LEU A 118 14.45 -16.03 -8.14
CA LEU A 118 15.32 -17.18 -8.37
C LEU A 118 16.56 -16.99 -7.50
N ILE A 119 16.76 -17.91 -6.55
CA ILE A 119 17.86 -17.84 -5.58
C ILE A 119 18.80 -19.01 -5.83
N TYR A 120 20.09 -18.72 -5.99
CA TYR A 120 21.10 -19.77 -6.11
C TYR A 120 21.49 -20.28 -4.72
N ILE A 121 21.49 -21.60 -4.56
CA ILE A 121 21.98 -22.28 -3.39
C ILE A 121 23.29 -22.96 -3.79
N PRO A 122 24.41 -22.62 -3.14
CA PRO A 122 25.70 -23.24 -3.44
C PRO A 122 25.75 -24.73 -3.06
#